data_AF-A0A4Q6AUA1-F1
#
_entry.id   AF-A0A4Q6AUA1-F1
#
_cell.length_a   1.000
_cell.length_b   1.000
_cell.length_c   1.000
_cell.angle_alpha   90.00
_cell.angle_beta   90.00
_cell.angle_gamma   90.00
#
_symmetry.space_group_name_H-M   'P 1'
#
loop_
_entity.id
_entity.type
_entity.pdbx_description
1 polymer ?
#
loop_
_entity_poly.entity_id
_entity_poly.type
_entity_poly.pdbx_seq_one_letter_code
_entity_poly.pdbx_strand_id
1 'polypeptide(L)'
;TQFVESMIAASVLISAAHAVYPIFPGKEALIALMFGLIHGLGFASAMHGIGVDGGTLILTVLGFNLGVEVMQAFLVLITLPWIYLLNGSRLGPYLRTIGGSLAFIIAAAWLAERSLGIETSILSYVDLVAKQGLWLLAGLILLTLLAKGSESLKMTWKTSISE
;
A
#
# COMPACT_ATOMS: atom_id res chain seq x y z
N THR A 1 20.88 -7.41 1.39
CA THR A 1 21.26 -7.91 2.73
C THR A 1 20.00 -8.13 3.53
N GLN A 2 19.92 -9.21 4.30
CA GLN A 2 18.74 -9.60 5.09
C GLN A 2 18.24 -8.47 6.03
N PHE A 3 19.16 -7.67 6.55
CA PHE A 3 18.87 -6.51 7.38
C PHE A 3 18.05 -5.44 6.67
N VAL A 4 18.43 -5.07 5.44
CA VAL A 4 17.72 -4.06 4.63
C VAL A 4 16.30 -4.51 4.32
N GLU A 5 16.14 -5.77 3.89
CA GLU A 5 14.82 -6.35 3.62
C GLU A 5 13.93 -6.35 4.87
N SER A 6 14.51 -6.61 6.05
CA SER A 6 13.79 -6.53 7.32
C SER A 6 13.36 -5.09 7.65
N MET A 7 14.22 -4.10 7.41
CA MET A 7 13.84 -2.68 7.61
C MET A 7 12.74 -2.24 6.65
N ILE A 8 12.78 -2.71 5.40
CA ILE A 8 11.71 -2.47 4.43
C ILE A 8 10.41 -3.10 4.93
N ALA A 9 10.42 -4.38 5.33
CA ALA A 9 9.23 -5.05 5.86
C ALA A 9 8.67 -4.34 7.11
N ALA A 10 9.54 -3.88 8.01
CA ALA A 10 9.14 -3.11 9.18
C ALA A 10 8.46 -1.78 8.81
N SER A 11 8.94 -1.08 7.77
CA SER A 11 8.30 0.17 7.30
C SER A 11 6.88 -0.06 6.76
N VAL A 12 6.66 -1.18 6.04
CA VAL A 12 5.33 -1.57 5.55
C VAL A 12 4.42 -1.93 6.72
N LEU A 13 4.94 -2.66 7.71
CA LEU A 13 4.20 -3.00 8.93
C LEU A 13 3.73 -1.75 9.68
N ILE A 14 4.62 -0.78 9.87
CA ILE A 14 4.30 0.50 10.53
C ILE A 14 3.25 1.28 9.71
N SER A 15 3.39 1.31 8.39
CA SER A 15 2.42 1.97 7.50
C SER A 15 1.05 1.32 7.56
N ALA A 16 0.99 -0.02 7.60
CA ALA A 16 -0.25 -0.77 7.74
C ALA A 16 -0.91 -0.53 9.11
N ALA A 17 -0.12 -0.48 10.18
CA ALA A 17 -0.60 -0.12 11.51
C ALA A 17 -1.18 1.30 11.54
N HIS A 18 -0.49 2.26 10.91
CA HIS A 18 -0.97 3.64 10.77
C HIS A 18 -2.30 3.73 10.02
N ALA A 19 -2.47 2.92 8.97
CA ALA A 19 -3.72 2.87 8.20
C ALA A 19 -4.91 2.42 9.07
N VAL A 20 -4.70 1.49 10.01
CA VAL A 20 -5.73 1.06 10.97
C VAL A 20 -5.95 2.14 12.03
N TYR A 21 -4.89 2.57 12.70
CA TYR A 21 -4.92 3.56 13.76
C TYR A 21 -3.83 4.61 13.52
N PRO A 22 -4.16 5.92 13.40
CA PRO A 22 -3.17 6.93 13.03
C PRO A 22 -2.14 7.15 14.14
N ILE A 23 -0.98 6.48 14.04
CA ILE A 23 0.11 6.54 15.02
C ILE A 23 0.86 7.88 14.97
N PHE A 24 0.92 8.51 13.80
CA PHE A 24 1.71 9.71 13.52
C PHE A 24 0.92 10.76 12.73
N PRO A 25 -0.24 11.22 13.25
CA PRO A 25 -1.11 12.14 12.52
C PRO A 25 -0.37 13.45 12.21
N GLY A 26 -0.41 13.87 10.94
CA GLY A 26 0.21 15.10 10.46
C GLY A 26 1.71 15.03 10.22
N LYS A 27 2.34 13.85 10.37
CA LYS A 27 3.78 13.63 10.12
C LYS A 27 4.02 12.67 8.96
N GLU A 28 2.98 12.33 8.19
CA GLU A 28 3.01 11.30 7.15
C GLU A 28 4.06 11.60 6.07
N ALA A 29 4.22 12.87 5.67
CA ALA A 29 5.24 13.28 4.71
C ALA A 29 6.67 13.03 5.22
N LEU A 30 6.94 13.33 6.50
CA LEU A 30 8.24 13.07 7.10
C LEU A 30 8.51 11.57 7.20
N ILE A 31 7.51 10.77 7.59
CA ILE A 31 7.64 9.31 7.67
C ILE A 31 7.86 8.71 6.28
N ALA A 32 7.13 9.16 5.26
CA ALA A 32 7.31 8.73 3.88
C ALA A 32 8.73 9.04 3.37
N LEU A 33 9.26 10.23 3.68
CA LEU A 33 10.66 10.58 3.38
C LEU A 33 11.64 9.63 4.06
N MET A 34 11.48 9.39 5.37
CA MET A 34 12.36 8.50 6.13
C MET A 34 12.33 7.06 5.60
N PHE A 35 11.14 6.55 5.28
CA PHE A 35 11.01 5.23 4.66
C PHE A 35 11.64 5.22 3.27
N GLY A 36 11.42 6.24 2.45
CA GLY A 36 12.07 6.38 1.14
C GLY A 36 13.60 6.32 1.23
N LEU A 37 14.21 6.98 2.22
CA LEU A 37 15.65 6.92 2.46
C LEU A 37 16.13 5.50 2.80
N ILE A 38 15.41 4.77 3.66
CA ILE A 38 15.73 3.36 3.99
C ILE A 38 15.73 2.49 2.72
N HIS A 39 14.71 2.66 1.87
CA HIS A 39 14.60 1.90 0.62
C HIS A 39 15.69 2.29 -0.37
N GLY A 40 15.97 3.59 -0.54
CA GLY A 40 17.00 4.10 -1.43
C GLY A 40 18.41 3.62 -1.04
N LEU A 41 18.72 3.58 0.26
CA LEU A 41 19.97 3.00 0.77
C LEU A 41 20.05 1.49 0.50
N GLY A 42 18.93 0.79 0.68
CA GLY A 42 18.84 -0.63 0.38
C GLY A 42 19.12 -0.96 -1.09
N PHE A 43 18.52 -0.19 -1.99
CA PHE A 43 18.75 -0.28 -3.42
C PHE A 43 20.21 0.08 -3.78
N ALA A 44 20.74 1.19 -3.26
CA ALA A 44 22.12 1.59 -3.51
C ALA A 44 23.14 0.53 -3.06
N SER A 45 22.92 -0.10 -1.90
CA SER A 45 23.75 -1.21 -1.42
C SER A 45 23.70 -2.44 -2.35
N ALA A 46 22.51 -2.77 -2.86
CA ALA A 46 22.35 -3.87 -3.82
C ALA A 46 23.07 -3.58 -5.15
N MET A 47 22.99 -2.34 -5.65
CA MET A 47 23.69 -1.89 -6.86
C MET A 47 25.21 -1.94 -6.70
N HIS A 48 25.72 -1.48 -5.54
CA HIS A 48 27.14 -1.60 -5.24
C HIS A 48 27.60 -3.07 -5.18
N GLY A 49 26.75 -3.96 -4.66
CA GLY A 49 27.01 -5.40 -4.62
C GLY A 49 27.14 -6.08 -5.99
N ILE A 50 26.64 -5.45 -7.06
CA ILE A 50 26.78 -5.93 -8.45
C ILE A 50 27.79 -5.09 -9.26
N GLY A 51 28.60 -4.27 -8.59
CA GLY A 51 29.69 -3.50 -9.22
C GLY A 51 29.27 -2.15 -9.82
N VAL A 52 28.09 -1.64 -9.50
CA VAL A 52 27.67 -0.29 -9.92
C VAL A 52 28.14 0.73 -8.88
N ASP A 53 29.04 1.62 -9.26
CA ASP A 53 29.66 2.61 -8.38
C ASP A 53 29.69 4.04 -8.99
N GLY A 54 30.22 4.98 -8.22
CA GLY A 54 30.50 6.36 -8.67
C GLY A 54 29.29 7.08 -9.28
N GLY A 55 29.51 7.73 -10.43
CA GLY A 55 28.47 8.46 -11.14
C GLY A 55 27.34 7.57 -11.68
N THR A 56 27.65 6.33 -12.06
CA THR A 56 26.65 5.36 -12.53
C THR A 56 25.68 4.98 -11.42
N LEU A 57 26.18 4.82 -10.19
CA LEU A 57 25.32 4.58 -9.02
C LEU A 57 24.35 5.75 -8.78
N ILE A 58 24.82 6.99 -8.88
CA ILE A 58 23.96 8.17 -8.71
C ILE A 58 22.85 8.18 -9.75
N LEU A 59 23.18 7.99 -11.03
CA LEU A 59 22.19 7.95 -12.11
C LEU A 59 21.20 6.78 -11.95
N THR A 60 21.70 5.62 -11.51
CA THR A 60 20.88 4.42 -11.29
C THR A 60 19.89 4.62 -10.14
N VAL A 61 20.34 5.17 -9.01
CA VAL A 61 19.50 5.49 -7.86
C VAL A 61 18.47 6.57 -8.22
N LEU A 62 18.88 7.61 -8.95
CA LEU A 62 17.97 8.68 -9.38
C LEU A 62 16.90 8.17 -10.35
N GLY A 63 17.31 7.40 -11.36
CA GLY A 63 16.40 6.80 -12.34
C GLY A 63 15.42 5.82 -11.69
N PHE A 64 15.90 5.00 -10.76
CA PHE A 64 15.05 4.09 -9.98
C PHE A 64 14.00 4.84 -9.16
N ASN A 65 14.41 5.84 -8.37
CA ASN A 65 13.47 6.62 -7.55
C ASN A 65 12.44 7.36 -8.40
N LEU A 66 12.86 7.96 -9.52
CA LEU A 66 11.93 8.62 -10.43
C LEU A 66 10.92 7.63 -11.04
N GLY A 67 11.38 6.44 -11.43
CA GLY A 67 10.50 5.38 -11.92
C GLY A 67 9.47 4.93 -10.87
N VAL A 68 9.90 4.78 -9.61
CA VAL A 68 9.01 4.44 -8.49
C VAL A 68 7.98 5.55 -8.24
N GLU A 69 8.40 6.81 -8.18
CA GLU A 69 7.51 7.95 -7.94
C GLU A 69 6.46 8.08 -9.06
N VAL A 70 6.87 7.90 -10.32
CA VAL A 70 5.94 7.91 -11.47
C VAL A 70 4.92 6.78 -11.38
N MET A 71 5.36 5.57 -11.03
CA MET A 71 4.45 4.43 -10.84
C MET A 71 3.48 4.67 -9.67
N GLN A 72 3.98 5.20 -8.55
CA GLN A 72 3.15 5.51 -7.38
C GLN A 72 2.12 6.58 -7.70
N ALA A 73 2.51 7.67 -8.37
CA ALA A 73 1.59 8.70 -8.83
C ALA A 73 0.52 8.13 -9.75
N PHE A 74 0.91 7.28 -10.71
CA PHE A 74 -0.05 6.59 -11.59
C PHE A 74 -1.04 5.72 -10.80
N LEU A 75 -0.55 4.90 -9.87
CA LEU A 75 -1.41 4.07 -9.02
C LEU A 75 -2.36 4.90 -8.15
N VAL A 76 -1.89 6.00 -7.58
CA VAL A 76 -2.73 6.95 -6.82
C VAL A 76 -3.82 7.52 -7.72
N LEU A 77 -3.50 7.98 -8.93
CA LEU A 77 -4.48 8.56 -9.84
C LEU A 77 -5.61 7.59 -10.22
N ILE A 78 -5.30 6.31 -10.41
CA ILE A 78 -6.30 5.31 -10.81
C ILE A 78 -7.06 4.71 -9.62
N THR A 79 -6.51 4.73 -8.39
CA THR A 79 -7.14 4.10 -7.21
C THR A 79 -7.81 5.10 -6.28
N LEU A 80 -7.21 6.27 -6.05
CA LEU A 80 -7.64 7.25 -5.06
C LEU A 80 -9.08 7.75 -5.25
N PRO A 81 -9.57 8.02 -6.49
CA PRO A 81 -10.96 8.47 -6.67
C PRO A 81 -11.98 7.47 -6.10
N TRP A 82 -11.75 6.17 -6.31
CA TRP A 82 -12.64 5.10 -5.85
C TRP A 82 -12.58 4.93 -4.33
N ILE A 83 -11.37 4.96 -3.76
CA ILE A 83 -11.16 4.91 -2.32
C ILE A 83 -11.83 6.12 -1.64
N TYR A 84 -11.70 7.32 -2.21
CA TYR A 84 -12.33 8.53 -1.69
C TYR A 84 -13.86 8.42 -1.65
N LEU A 85 -14.47 7.94 -2.74
CA LEU A 85 -15.91 7.71 -2.81
C LEU A 85 -16.39 6.64 -1.82
N LEU A 86 -15.63 5.55 -1.66
CA LEU A 86 -15.92 4.50 -0.68
C LEU A 86 -15.77 4.98 0.76
N ASN A 87 -14.80 5.83 1.05
CA ASN A 87 -14.58 6.37 2.40
C ASN A 87 -15.77 7.23 2.86
N GLY A 88 -16.44 7.91 1.93
CA GLY A 88 -17.69 8.62 2.18
C GLY A 88 -18.94 7.73 2.20
N SER A 89 -18.80 6.39 2.21
CA SER A 89 -19.90 5.44 2.35
C SER A 89 -19.85 4.74 3.70
N ARG A 90 -20.93 4.03 4.07
CA ARG A 90 -20.96 3.22 5.31
C ARG A 90 -19.88 2.13 5.36
N LEU A 91 -19.38 1.68 4.21
CA LEU A 91 -18.35 0.63 4.12
C LEU A 91 -16.93 1.17 4.34
N GLY A 92 -16.71 2.47 4.14
CA GLY A 92 -15.39 3.10 4.16
C GLY A 92 -14.52 2.73 5.38
N PRO A 93 -15.01 3.00 6.61
CA PRO A 93 -14.25 2.69 7.83
C PRO A 93 -13.93 1.20 8.02
N TYR A 94 -14.85 0.31 7.62
CA TYR A 94 -14.64 -1.14 7.69
C TYR A 94 -13.59 -1.60 6.69
N LEU A 95 -13.67 -1.15 5.44
CA LEU A 95 -12.71 -1.50 4.40
C LEU A 95 -11.30 -1.03 4.75
N ARG A 96 -11.17 0.18 5.29
CA ARG A 96 -9.89 0.71 5.80
C ARG A 96 -9.31 -0.16 6.91
N THR A 97 -10.13 -0.50 7.90
CA THR A 97 -9.68 -1.32 9.05
C THR A 97 -9.32 -2.74 8.63
N ILE A 98 -10.13 -3.38 7.79
CA ILE A 98 -9.89 -4.73 7.28
C ILE A 98 -8.64 -4.76 6.40
N GLY A 99 -8.56 -3.83 5.42
CA GLY A 99 -7.40 -3.74 4.52
C GLY A 99 -6.11 -3.45 5.26
N GLY A 100 -6.12 -2.50 6.21
CA GLY A 100 -4.97 -2.20 7.06
C GLY A 100 -4.55 -3.39 7.94
N SER A 101 -5.50 -4.11 8.53
CA SER A 101 -5.22 -5.30 9.35
C SER A 101 -4.64 -6.45 8.52
N LEU A 102 -5.16 -6.69 7.33
CA LEU A 102 -4.61 -7.70 6.41
C LEU A 102 -3.19 -7.32 5.97
N ALA A 103 -2.96 -6.07 5.58
CA ALA A 103 -1.62 -5.58 5.24
C ALA A 103 -0.66 -5.70 6.42
N PHE A 104 -1.11 -5.46 7.65
CA PHE A 104 -0.31 -5.63 8.85
C PHE A 104 0.11 -7.09 9.05
N ILE A 105 -0.82 -8.04 8.92
CA ILE A 105 -0.54 -9.48 9.04
C ILE A 105 0.47 -9.92 7.97
N ILE A 106 0.26 -9.50 6.72
CA ILE A 106 1.18 -9.82 5.60
C ILE A 106 2.57 -9.25 5.85
N ALA A 107 2.66 -7.98 6.27
CA ALA A 107 3.93 -7.33 6.56
C ALA A 107 4.64 -7.96 7.77
N ALA A 108 3.89 -8.41 8.78
CA ALA A 108 4.44 -9.11 9.94
C ALA A 108 4.99 -10.49 9.55
N ALA A 109 4.27 -11.22 8.70
CA ALA A 109 4.75 -12.47 8.13
C ALA A 109 6.04 -12.25 7.33
N TRP A 110 6.06 -11.26 6.43
CA TRP A 110 7.26 -10.92 5.66
C TRP A 110 8.45 -10.56 6.56
N LEU A 111 8.23 -9.71 7.56
CA LEU A 111 9.26 -9.34 8.53
C LEU A 111 9.79 -10.56 9.29
N ALA A 112 8.93 -11.49 9.69
CA ALA A 112 9.33 -12.72 10.37
C ALA A 112 10.17 -13.62 9.45
N GLU A 113 9.80 -13.76 8.17
CA GLU A 113 10.64 -14.53 7.24
C GLU A 113 12.02 -13.91 7.08
N ARG A 114 12.08 -12.59 6.91
CA ARG A 114 13.35 -11.90 6.69
C ARG A 114 14.20 -11.84 7.95
N SER A 115 13.63 -11.64 9.13
CA SER A 115 14.41 -11.48 10.37
C SER A 115 14.72 -12.78 11.09
N LEU A 116 13.81 -13.76 11.05
CA LEU A 116 13.91 -15.01 11.80
C LEU A 116 14.16 -16.23 10.91
N GLY A 117 14.07 -16.09 9.58
CA GLY A 117 14.24 -17.21 8.65
C GLY A 117 13.09 -18.23 8.70
N ILE A 118 11.92 -17.83 9.18
CA ILE A 118 10.73 -18.68 9.23
C ILE A 118 10.09 -18.70 7.84
N GLU A 119 9.85 -19.87 7.27
CA GLU A 119 9.11 -19.96 6.00
C GLU A 119 7.61 -19.86 6.26
N THR A 120 6.92 -18.94 5.58
CA THR A 120 5.46 -18.81 5.67
C THR A 120 4.81 -19.04 4.31
N SER A 121 3.67 -19.73 4.30
CA SER A 121 2.88 -19.88 3.06
C SER A 121 2.13 -18.59 2.68
N ILE A 122 2.07 -17.61 3.58
CA ILE A 122 1.33 -16.36 3.40
C ILE A 122 1.86 -15.60 2.18
N LEU A 123 3.18 -15.48 2.04
CA LEU A 123 3.77 -14.73 0.93
C LEU A 123 3.48 -15.38 -0.43
N SER A 124 3.46 -16.72 -0.50
CA SER A 124 3.09 -17.44 -1.71
C SER A 124 1.66 -17.13 -2.17
N TYR A 125 0.71 -17.03 -1.22
CA TYR A 125 -0.66 -16.60 -1.55
C TYR A 125 -0.73 -15.13 -1.97
N VAL A 126 0.04 -14.27 -1.31
CA VAL A 126 0.13 -12.85 -1.67
C VAL A 126 0.64 -12.68 -3.10
N ASP A 127 1.64 -13.47 -3.53
CA ASP A 127 2.14 -13.44 -4.91
C ASP A 127 1.09 -13.84 -5.94
N LEU A 128 0.24 -14.82 -5.61
CA LEU A 128 -0.87 -15.23 -6.49
C LEU A 128 -1.93 -14.13 -6.61
N VAL A 129 -2.21 -13.41 -5.53
CA VAL A 129 -3.16 -12.30 -5.49
C VAL A 129 -2.58 -11.06 -6.19
N ALA A 130 -1.30 -10.75 -5.98
CA ALA A 130 -0.62 -9.59 -6.56
C ALA A 130 -0.63 -9.62 -8.10
N LYS A 131 -0.56 -10.82 -8.69
CA LYS A 131 -0.69 -11.01 -10.15
C LYS A 131 -2.06 -10.62 -10.70
N GLN A 132 -3.08 -10.51 -9.85
CA GLN A 132 -4.45 -10.15 -10.24
C GLN A 132 -4.75 -8.65 -10.06
N GLY A 133 -3.72 -7.79 -10.02
CA GLY A 133 -3.87 -6.35 -9.74
C GLY A 133 -4.99 -5.63 -10.52
N LEU A 134 -5.15 -5.92 -11.82
CA LEU A 134 -6.22 -5.34 -12.64
C LEU A 134 -7.63 -5.78 -12.17
N TRP A 135 -7.78 -7.04 -11.77
CA TRP A 135 -9.05 -7.56 -11.25
C TRP A 135 -9.35 -7.01 -9.85
N LEU A 136 -8.32 -6.78 -9.03
CA LEU A 136 -8.48 -6.11 -7.73
C LEU A 136 -8.96 -4.66 -7.92
N LEU A 137 -8.40 -3.94 -8.90
CA LEU A 137 -8.87 -2.60 -9.27
C LEU A 137 -10.31 -2.63 -9.78
N ALA A 138 -10.65 -3.55 -10.68
CA ALA A 138 -12.02 -3.70 -11.18
C ALA A 138 -13.01 -4.02 -10.04
N GLY A 139 -12.62 -4.87 -9.09
CA GLY A 139 -13.40 -5.18 -7.89
C GLY A 139 -13.60 -3.97 -6.99
N LEU A 140 -12.56 -3.14 -6.78
CA LEU A 140 -12.65 -1.88 -6.04
C LEU A 140 -13.66 -0.91 -6.70
N ILE A 141 -13.58 -0.76 -8.03
CA ILE A 141 -14.51 0.08 -8.80
C ILE A 141 -15.94 -0.44 -8.63
N LEU A 142 -16.17 -1.73 -8.85
CA LEU A 142 -17.49 -2.35 -8.71
C LEU A 142 -18.06 -2.16 -7.30
N LEU A 143 -17.26 -2.41 -6.27
CA LEU A 143 -17.66 -2.22 -4.87
C LEU A 143 -18.04 -0.76 -4.60
N THR A 144 -17.29 0.19 -5.14
CA THR A 144 -17.58 1.63 -5.02
C THR A 144 -18.93 1.99 -5.63
N LEU A 145 -19.19 1.51 -6.85
CA LEU A 145 -20.44 1.77 -7.57
C LEU A 145 -21.64 1.16 -6.85
N LEU A 146 -21.53 -0.08 -6.36
CA LEU A 146 -22.58 -0.75 -5.60
C LEU A 146 -22.88 -0.04 -4.28
N ALA A 147 -21.84 0.37 -3.55
CA ALA A 147 -21.98 1.10 -2.28
C ALA A 147 -22.76 2.41 -2.51
N LYS A 148 -22.35 3.21 -3.50
CA LYS A 148 -23.00 4.50 -3.80
C LYS A 148 -24.40 4.34 -4.39
N GLY A 149 -24.63 3.37 -5.27
CA GLY A 149 -25.96 3.06 -5.80
C GLY A 149 -26.95 2.69 -4.70
N SER A 150 -26.52 1.89 -3.72
CA SER A 150 -27.35 1.49 -2.58
C SER A 150 -27.74 2.66 -1.67
N GLU A 151 -26.84 3.63 -1.49
CA GLU A 151 -27.10 4.84 -0.70
C GLU A 151 -28.11 5.75 -1.41
N SER A 152 -27.96 5.93 -2.73
CA SER A 152 -28.89 6.72 -3.55
C SER A 152 -30.31 6.18 -3.51
N LEU A 153 -30.50 4.86 -3.70
CA LEU A 153 -31.82 4.23 -3.69
C LEU A 153 -32.54 4.40 -2.35
N LYS A 154 -31.81 4.28 -1.23
CA LYS A 154 -32.37 4.47 0.12
C LYS A 154 -32.84 5.90 0.34
N MET A 155 -32.13 6.89 -0.19
CA MET A 155 -32.52 8.29 -0.09
C MET A 155 -33.81 8.56 -0.88
N THR A 156 -33.89 8.10 -2.13
CA THR A 156 -35.08 8.28 -2.98
C THR A 156 -36.31 7.57 -2.43
N TRP A 157 -36.16 6.35 -1.90
CA TRP A 157 -37.28 5.65 -1.28
C TRP A 157 -37.77 6.38 -0.02
N LYS A 158 -36.86 6.89 0.82
CA LYS A 158 -37.21 7.64 2.03
C LYS A 158 -37.97 8.94 1.72
N THR A 159 -37.61 9.65 0.65
CA THR A 159 -38.34 10.86 0.22
C THR A 159 -39.73 10.52 -0.32
N SER A 160 -39.87 9.41 -1.07
CA SER A 160 -41.16 8.99 -1.65
C SER A 160 -42.19 8.53 -0.63
N ILE A 161 -41.78 8.04 0.54
CA ILE A 161 -42.70 7.64 1.62
C ILE A 161 -43.06 8.79 2.58
N SER A 162 -42.38 9.94 2.45
CA SER A 162 -42.61 11.12 3.29
C SER A 162 -43.49 12.19 2.62
N GLU A 163 -43.82 11.99 1.34
CA GLU A 163 -44.81 12.76 0.57
C GLU A 163 -46.17 12.05 0.59
#